data_AF-A0A0U2TX33-F1
#
_entry.id   AF-A0A0U2TX33-F1
#
_cell.length_a   1.000
_cell.length_b   1.000
_cell.length_c   1.000
_cell.angle_alpha   90.00
_cell.angle_beta   90.00
_cell.angle_gamma   90.00
#
_symmetry.space_group_name_H-M   'P 1'
#
loop_
_entity.id
_entity.type
_entity.pdbx_description
1 polymer ?
#
loop_
_entity_poly.entity_id
_entity_poly.type
_entity_poly.pdbx_seq_one_letter_code
_entity_poly.pdbx_strand_id
1 'polypeptide(L)'
;MDSRESSRLTAPLALRAAEGADSRRITDAIGATWTDLEAALQPVFGRRGVAALFKRSLHRTAARHVWLEPAKVDGEDGVCSLAELQALFAAQPPAQALEAGSMLFMTFRELLTSLIGAQLTEQLLKAVWSPSSSAPAAQDPKP
;
A
#
# COMPACT_ATOMS: atom_id res chain seq x y z
N MET A 1 -19.94 12.13 3.85
CA MET A 1 -20.15 11.04 4.82
C MET A 1 -18.91 10.14 4.78
N ASP A 2 -17.72 10.61 5.18
CA ASP A 2 -16.48 9.97 4.70
C ASP A 2 -15.41 9.68 5.77
N SER A 3 -15.69 9.99 7.04
CA SER A 3 -14.72 9.72 8.13
C SER A 3 -14.73 8.24 8.55
N ARG A 4 -15.88 7.55 8.48
CA ARG A 4 -15.98 6.12 8.84
C ARG A 4 -15.39 5.19 7.79
N GLU A 5 -15.52 5.53 6.50
CA GLU A 5 -14.88 4.76 5.43
C GLU A 5 -13.37 4.93 5.49
N SER A 6 -12.88 6.17 5.63
CA SER A 6 -11.46 6.46 5.84
C SER A 6 -10.86 5.66 7.01
N SER A 7 -11.57 5.53 8.15
CA SER A 7 -11.14 4.70 9.29
C SER A 7 -11.17 3.19 9.02
N ARG A 8 -12.16 2.66 8.30
CA ARG A 8 -12.20 1.23 7.94
C ARG A 8 -11.11 0.86 6.94
N LEU A 9 -10.69 1.82 6.14
CA LEU A 9 -9.73 1.65 5.07
C LEU A 9 -8.28 1.81 5.53
N THR A 10 -8.06 2.50 6.64
CA THR A 10 -6.79 2.47 7.39
C THR A 10 -6.72 1.32 8.37
N ALA A 11 -7.83 0.61 8.62
CA ALA A 11 -7.88 -0.51 9.56
C ALA A 11 -6.77 -1.56 9.34
N PRO A 12 -6.34 -1.93 8.13
CA PRO A 12 -5.25 -2.91 7.97
C PRO A 12 -3.88 -2.37 8.41
N LEU A 13 -3.60 -1.09 8.14
CA LEU A 13 -2.38 -0.41 8.59
C LEU A 13 -2.44 -0.12 10.09
N ALA A 14 -3.58 0.36 10.60
CA ALA A 14 -3.82 0.63 12.02
C ALA A 14 -3.83 -0.66 12.86
N LEU A 15 -4.34 -1.77 12.33
CA LEU A 15 -4.32 -3.09 12.97
C LEU A 15 -2.88 -3.64 13.07
N ARG A 16 -2.05 -3.40 12.05
CA ARG A 16 -0.62 -3.78 12.07
C ARG A 16 0.25 -2.80 12.87
N ALA A 17 -0.16 -1.54 12.99
CA ALA A 17 0.54 -0.47 13.68
C ALA A 17 0.01 -0.22 15.11
N ALA A 18 -0.60 -1.22 15.75
CA ALA A 18 -1.25 -1.14 17.07
C ALA A 18 -0.59 -0.13 18.03
N GLU A 19 -1.41 0.65 18.76
CA GLU A 19 -0.99 1.74 19.64
C GLU A 19 0.29 1.40 20.44
N GLY A 20 1.38 2.10 20.14
CA GLY A 20 2.72 1.84 20.72
C GLY A 20 3.70 1.12 19.80
N ALA A 21 3.36 0.86 18.54
CA ALA A 21 4.27 0.28 17.55
C ALA A 21 5.48 1.22 17.28
N ASP A 22 6.69 0.73 17.51
CA ASP A 22 7.93 1.39 17.13
C ASP A 22 7.92 1.79 15.64
N SER A 23 8.56 2.91 15.28
CA SER A 23 8.69 3.36 13.88
C SER A 23 9.12 2.24 12.94
N ARG A 24 9.95 1.32 13.42
CA ARG A 24 10.41 0.15 12.66
C ARG A 24 9.30 -0.83 12.31
N ARG A 25 8.33 -1.08 13.20
CA ARG A 25 7.16 -1.93 12.91
C ARG A 25 6.21 -1.26 11.93
N ILE A 26 6.05 0.06 12.03
CA ILE A 26 5.23 0.84 11.08
C ILE A 26 5.85 0.78 9.69
N THR A 27 7.15 1.00 9.57
CA THR A 27 7.90 0.90 8.31
C THR A 27 7.84 -0.51 7.70
N ASP A 28 8.00 -1.55 8.54
CA ASP A 28 7.89 -2.94 8.09
C ASP A 28 6.49 -3.27 7.58
N ALA A 29 5.45 -2.84 8.32
CA ALA A 29 4.06 -3.00 7.91
C ALA A 29 3.74 -2.27 6.60
N ILE A 30 4.25 -1.03 6.43
CA ILE A 30 4.12 -0.27 5.18
C ILE A 30 4.79 -1.03 4.03
N GLY A 31 6.02 -1.50 4.21
CA GLY A 31 6.73 -2.28 3.21
C GLY A 31 6.00 -3.55 2.81
N ALA A 32 5.63 -4.38 3.79
CA ALA A 32 4.90 -5.63 3.55
C ALA A 32 3.58 -5.37 2.81
N THR A 33 2.87 -4.28 3.13
CA THR A 33 1.64 -3.89 2.43
C THR A 33 1.91 -3.54 0.96
N TRP A 34 2.98 -2.78 0.68
CA TRP A 34 3.34 -2.42 -0.69
C TRP A 34 3.82 -3.62 -1.52
N THR A 35 4.58 -4.54 -0.93
CA THR A 35 4.99 -5.78 -1.60
C THR A 35 3.77 -6.64 -1.97
N ASP A 36 2.80 -6.78 -1.07
CA ASP A 36 1.59 -7.56 -1.33
C ASP A 36 0.73 -6.90 -2.43
N LEU A 37 0.57 -5.57 -2.38
CA LEU A 37 -0.09 -4.79 -3.44
C LEU A 37 0.62 -4.96 -4.79
N GLU A 38 1.95 -4.89 -4.82
CA GLU A 38 2.71 -5.07 -6.06
C GLU A 38 2.46 -6.47 -6.64
N ALA A 39 2.55 -7.51 -5.83
CA ALA A 39 2.31 -8.89 -6.26
C ALA A 39 0.88 -9.10 -6.79
N ALA A 40 -0.13 -8.53 -6.13
CA ALA A 40 -1.53 -8.64 -6.53
C ALA A 40 -1.87 -7.82 -7.79
N LEU A 41 -1.20 -6.68 -8.00
CA LEU A 41 -1.48 -5.76 -9.11
C LEU A 41 -0.63 -6.02 -10.35
N GLN A 42 0.53 -6.67 -10.20
CA GLN A 42 1.40 -7.07 -11.30
C GLN A 42 0.67 -7.86 -12.41
N PRO A 43 -0.22 -8.83 -12.14
CA PRO A 43 -0.96 -9.53 -13.19
C PRO A 43 -2.01 -8.68 -13.92
N VAL A 44 -2.49 -7.58 -13.32
CA VAL A 44 -3.55 -6.73 -13.90
C VAL A 44 -2.96 -5.53 -14.65
N PHE A 45 -2.00 -4.84 -14.04
CA PHE A 45 -1.43 -3.60 -14.56
C PHE A 45 -0.01 -3.76 -15.14
N GLY A 46 0.63 -4.91 -14.90
CA GLY A 46 2.05 -5.10 -15.19
C GLY A 46 2.97 -4.30 -14.27
N ARG A 47 4.25 -4.70 -14.22
CA ARG A 47 5.27 -4.06 -13.35
C ARG A 47 5.37 -2.55 -13.55
N ARG A 48 5.37 -2.09 -14.81
CA ARG A 48 5.44 -0.66 -15.16
C ARG A 48 4.20 0.11 -14.74
N GLY A 49 3.01 -0.51 -14.82
CA GLY A 49 1.75 0.12 -14.40
C GLY A 49 1.69 0.34 -12.89
N VAL A 50 2.10 -0.67 -12.12
CA VAL A 50 2.20 -0.57 -10.66
C VAL A 50 3.21 0.49 -10.24
N ALA A 51 4.40 0.50 -10.85
CA ALA A 51 5.42 1.51 -10.57
C ALA A 51 4.95 2.93 -10.89
N ALA A 52 4.28 3.13 -12.02
CA ALA A 52 3.73 4.44 -12.39
C ALA A 52 2.63 4.91 -11.42
N LEU A 53 1.76 4.00 -10.97
CA LEU A 53 0.72 4.30 -9.98
C LEU A 53 1.32 4.67 -8.63
N PHE A 54 2.31 3.92 -8.19
CA PHE A 54 3.03 4.18 -6.96
C PHE A 54 3.72 5.55 -7.02
N LYS A 55 4.45 5.84 -8.10
CA LYS A 55 5.11 7.14 -8.32
C LYS A 55 4.12 8.30 -8.31
N ARG A 56 2.97 8.15 -8.96
CA ARG A 56 1.92 9.18 -8.97
C ARG A 56 1.31 9.40 -7.58
N SER A 57 1.11 8.32 -6.82
CA SER A 57 0.62 8.39 -5.44
C SER A 57 1.63 9.09 -4.53
N LEU A 58 2.91 8.76 -4.70
CA LEU A 58 4.02 9.35 -3.95
C LEU A 58 4.15 10.84 -4.27
N HIS A 59 4.07 11.24 -5.54
CA HIS A 59 4.12 12.64 -5.95
C HIS A 59 3.01 13.48 -5.31
N ARG A 60 1.80 12.92 -5.19
CA ARG A 60 0.67 13.59 -4.51
C ARG A 60 0.83 13.65 -3.00
N THR A 61 1.39 12.61 -2.39
CA THR A 61 1.60 12.55 -0.93
C THR A 61 2.74 13.47 -0.51
N ALA A 62 3.81 13.54 -1.32
CA ALA A 62 4.95 14.41 -1.09
C ALA A 62 4.61 15.90 -1.14
N ALA A 63 3.55 16.29 -1.88
CA ALA A 63 3.02 17.64 -1.84
C ALA A 63 2.52 18.07 -0.44
N ARG A 64 2.18 17.11 0.43
CA ARG A 64 1.76 17.34 1.83
C ARG A 64 2.85 16.97 2.84
N HIS A 65 3.80 16.12 2.43
CA HIS A 65 4.90 15.63 3.25
C HIS A 65 6.23 15.79 2.50
N VAL A 66 6.84 16.98 2.59
CA VAL A 66 8.04 17.35 1.82
C VAL A 66 9.23 16.39 2.06
N TRP A 67 9.27 15.70 3.20
CA TRP A 67 10.29 14.69 3.51
C TRP A 67 10.21 13.43 2.61
N LEU A 68 9.13 13.24 1.85
CA LEU A 68 8.99 12.21 0.82
C LEU A 68 9.53 12.62 -0.55
N GLU A 69 9.92 13.89 -0.75
CA GLU A 69 10.50 14.35 -2.02
C GLU A 69 11.72 13.53 -2.48
N PRO A 70 12.65 13.07 -1.60
CA PRO A 70 13.75 12.21 -2.01
C PRO A 70 13.30 10.89 -2.64
N ALA A 71 12.14 10.34 -2.23
CA ALA A 71 11.57 9.15 -2.84
C ALA A 71 10.89 9.40 -4.19
N LYS A 72 10.85 10.65 -4.68
CA LYS A 72 10.42 10.97 -6.05
C LYS A 72 11.57 10.84 -7.06
N VAL A 73 12.82 10.72 -6.58
CA VAL A 73 13.99 10.64 -7.46
C VAL A 73 13.97 9.30 -8.20
N ASP A 74 13.96 9.38 -9.53
CA ASP A 74 14.08 8.22 -10.41
C ASP A 74 15.44 7.55 -10.18
N GLY A 75 15.44 6.34 -9.62
CA GLY A 75 16.51 5.38 -9.92
C GLY A 75 16.51 5.06 -11.43
N GLU A 76 17.58 4.44 -11.93
CA GLU A 76 17.84 4.24 -13.37
C GLU A 76 16.72 3.49 -14.14
N ASP A 77 15.81 2.81 -13.43
CA ASP A 77 14.61 2.11 -13.95
C ASP A 77 13.27 2.87 -13.74
N GLY A 78 13.31 4.08 -13.17
CA GLY A 78 12.15 4.94 -12.95
C GLY A 78 11.22 4.55 -11.80
N VAL A 79 11.69 3.67 -10.90
CA VAL A 79 10.94 3.19 -9.73
C VAL A 79 11.72 3.54 -8.46
N CYS A 80 11.09 4.23 -7.51
CA CYS A 80 11.65 4.39 -6.18
C CYS A 80 11.70 3.02 -5.48
N SER A 81 12.87 2.63 -4.97
CA SER A 81 13.01 1.34 -4.32
C SER A 81 12.22 1.34 -3.02
N LEU A 82 11.43 0.29 -2.77
CA LEU A 82 10.67 0.17 -1.53
C LEU A 82 11.56 0.30 -0.28
N ALA A 83 12.82 -0.13 -0.37
CA ALA A 83 13.83 0.01 0.66
C ALA A 83 14.18 1.49 0.98
N GLU A 84 14.26 2.35 -0.05
CA GLU A 84 14.51 3.80 0.13
C GLU A 84 13.30 4.46 0.79
N LEU A 85 12.09 4.10 0.34
CA LEU A 85 10.86 4.57 0.97
C LEU A 85 10.84 4.16 2.45
N GLN A 86 11.13 2.90 2.76
CA GLN A 86 11.19 2.41 4.13
C GLN A 86 12.21 3.16 4.99
N ALA A 87 13.39 3.47 4.45
CA ALA A 87 14.40 4.26 5.16
C ALA A 87 13.88 5.67 5.51
N LEU A 88 13.16 6.32 4.59
CA LEU A 88 12.53 7.61 4.85
C LEU A 88 11.46 7.51 5.95
N PHE A 89 10.59 6.48 5.90
CA PHE A 89 9.59 6.26 6.96
C PHE A 89 10.23 5.96 8.32
N ALA A 90 11.33 5.20 8.35
CA ALA A 90 12.06 4.87 9.58
C ALA A 90 12.73 6.09 10.22
N ALA A 91 13.10 7.10 9.43
CA ALA A 91 13.66 8.35 9.91
C ALA A 91 12.60 9.30 10.52
N GLN A 92 11.31 9.01 10.35
CA GLN A 92 10.22 9.86 10.85
C GLN A 92 9.65 9.38 12.20
N PRO A 93 9.03 10.31 12.96
CA PRO A 93 8.24 9.94 14.12
C PRO A 93 7.12 8.95 13.74
N PRO A 94 6.77 7.99 14.62
CA PRO A 94 5.81 6.94 14.31
C PRO A 94 4.43 7.49 13.89
N ALA A 95 3.99 8.58 14.52
CA ALA A 95 2.74 9.26 14.16
C ALA A 95 2.77 9.84 12.73
N GLN A 96 3.89 10.44 12.33
CA GLN A 96 4.05 11.05 11.01
C GLN A 96 4.24 9.99 9.92
N ALA A 97 4.96 8.90 10.25
CA ALA A 97 5.07 7.72 9.40
C ALA A 97 3.71 7.06 9.15
N LEU A 98 2.89 6.91 10.20
CA LEU A 98 1.55 6.34 10.06
C LEU A 98 0.62 7.23 9.23
N GLU A 99 0.64 8.55 9.47
CA GLU A 99 -0.18 9.51 8.72
C GLU A 99 0.19 9.49 7.23
N ALA A 100 1.47 9.64 6.90
CA ALA A 100 1.93 9.67 5.52
C ALA A 100 1.71 8.32 4.82
N GLY A 101 1.91 7.20 5.52
CA GLY A 101 1.67 5.86 4.98
C GLY A 101 0.19 5.64 4.67
N SER A 102 -0.68 6.10 5.56
CA SER A 102 -2.14 6.07 5.37
C SER A 102 -2.57 6.95 4.19
N MET A 103 -2.03 8.16 4.09
CA MET A 103 -2.33 9.09 3.01
C MET A 103 -1.86 8.57 1.65
N LEU A 104 -0.67 7.97 1.60
CA LEU A 104 -0.14 7.33 0.39
C LEU A 104 -1.05 6.20 -0.07
N PHE A 105 -1.47 5.34 0.86
CA PHE A 105 -2.37 4.23 0.58
C PHE A 105 -3.76 4.70 0.09
N MET A 106 -4.33 5.74 0.72
CA MET A 106 -5.61 6.32 0.28
C MET A 106 -5.51 6.91 -1.12
N THR A 107 -4.44 7.69 -1.39
CA THR A 107 -4.20 8.28 -2.72
C THR A 107 -4.06 7.19 -3.79
N PHE A 108 -3.38 6.10 -3.46
CA PHE A 108 -3.23 4.97 -4.35
C PHE A 108 -4.55 4.28 -4.67
N ARG A 109 -5.40 4.04 -3.65
CA ARG A 109 -6.74 3.49 -3.86
C ARG A 109 -7.63 4.41 -4.70
N GLU A 110 -7.57 5.72 -4.48
CA GLU A 110 -8.32 6.68 -5.30
C GLU A 110 -7.90 6.61 -6.77
N LEU A 111 -6.58 6.51 -7.03
CA LEU A 111 -6.07 6.35 -8.39
C LEU A 111 -6.50 5.02 -9.02
N LEU A 112 -6.45 3.91 -8.26
CA LEU A 112 -6.99 2.63 -8.72
C LEU A 112 -8.48 2.73 -9.04
N THR A 113 -9.26 3.32 -8.13
CA THR A 113 -10.71 3.51 -8.30
C THR A 113 -11.02 4.32 -9.55
N SER A 114 -10.22 5.35 -9.84
CA SER A 114 -10.36 6.14 -11.06
C SER A 114 -9.98 5.40 -12.35
N LEU A 115 -9.15 4.35 -12.28
CA LEU A 115 -8.64 3.64 -13.46
C LEU A 115 -9.45 2.38 -13.79
N ILE A 116 -9.84 1.62 -12.78
CA ILE A 116 -10.52 0.32 -12.93
C ILE A 116 -11.89 0.26 -12.27
N GLY A 117 -12.31 1.35 -11.60
CA GLY A 117 -13.58 1.43 -10.88
C GLY A 117 -13.48 0.94 -9.42
N ALA A 118 -14.42 1.42 -8.59
CA ALA A 118 -14.46 1.14 -7.16
C ALA A 118 -14.61 -0.36 -6.86
N GLN A 119 -15.50 -1.03 -7.58
CA GLN A 119 -15.80 -2.46 -7.35
C GLN A 119 -14.60 -3.36 -7.62
N LEU A 120 -13.83 -3.11 -8.68
CA LEU A 120 -12.63 -3.89 -9.00
C LEU A 120 -11.49 -3.58 -8.02
N THR A 121 -11.38 -2.31 -7.64
CA THR A 121 -10.41 -1.84 -6.65
C THR A 121 -10.63 -2.52 -5.30
N GLU A 122 -11.87 -2.54 -4.79
CA GLU A 122 -12.21 -3.24 -3.54
C GLU A 122 -11.93 -4.74 -3.59
N GLN A 123 -12.20 -5.41 -4.72
CA GLN A 123 -11.92 -6.84 -4.87
C GLN A 123 -10.42 -7.15 -4.82
N LEU A 124 -9.60 -6.40 -5.55
CA LEU A 124 -8.14 -6.55 -5.55
C LEU A 124 -7.55 -6.30 -4.18
N LEU A 125 -7.99 -5.20 -3.57
CA LEU A 125 -7.59 -4.80 -2.24
C LEU A 125 -8.03 -5.85 -1.20
N LYS A 126 -9.25 -6.38 -1.28
CA LYS A 126 -9.71 -7.48 -0.42
C LYS A 126 -8.83 -8.73 -0.56
N ALA A 127 -8.38 -9.06 -1.77
CA ALA A 127 -7.47 -10.20 -2.00
C ALA A 127 -6.09 -10.01 -1.34
N VAL A 128 -5.61 -8.77 -1.26
CA VAL A 128 -4.34 -8.39 -0.58
C VAL A 128 -4.43 -8.57 0.94
N TRP A 129 -5.55 -8.22 1.58
CA TRP A 129 -5.71 -8.38 3.04
C TRP A 129 -6.33 -9.68 3.48
N SER A 130 -7.02 -10.36 2.57
CA SER A 130 -7.42 -11.75 2.71
C SER A 130 -6.57 -12.55 1.74
N PRO A 131 -5.26 -12.74 2.01
CA PRO A 131 -4.55 -13.82 1.37
C PRO A 131 -5.31 -15.05 1.83
N SER A 132 -6.21 -15.54 0.97
CA SER A 132 -7.01 -16.69 1.30
C SER A 132 -6.00 -17.74 1.69
N SER A 133 -6.17 -18.30 2.88
CA SER A 133 -5.74 -19.66 3.15
C SER A 133 -6.12 -20.46 1.92
N SER A 134 -5.16 -20.64 1.02
CA SER A 134 -5.23 -21.69 0.03
C SER A 134 -4.99 -22.96 0.83
N ALA A 135 -5.99 -23.32 1.64
CA ALA A 135 -6.25 -24.72 1.88
C ALA A 135 -6.64 -25.23 0.50
N PRO A 136 -5.86 -26.13 -0.12
CA PRO A 136 -6.36 -26.80 -1.30
C PRO A 136 -7.63 -27.49 -0.82
N ALA A 137 -8.78 -27.07 -1.36
CA ALA A 137 -9.98 -27.85 -1.23
C ALA A 137 -9.62 -29.23 -1.76
N ALA A 138 -9.42 -30.18 -0.84
CA ALA A 138 -9.27 -31.59 -1.16
C ALA A 138 -10.60 -32.00 -1.78
N GLN A 139 -10.71 -31.78 -3.09
CA GLN A 139 -11.80 -32.29 -3.88
C GLN A 139 -11.59 -33.80 -4.00
N ASP A 140 -12.58 -34.50 -3.44
CA ASP A 140 -13.17 -35.71 -4.04
C ASP A 140 -12.30 -36.99 -4.01
N PRO A 141 -12.69 -37.96 -3.18
CA PRO A 141 -12.86 -39.32 -3.65
C PRO A 141 -14.35 -39.58 -3.87
N LYS A 142 -14.72 -39.57 -5.14
CA LYS A 142 -15.96 -40.06 -5.76
C LYS A 142 -16.34 -41.50 -5.30
N PRO A 143 -17.57 -41.93 -5.62
CA PRO A 143 -18.53 -42.61 -4.72
C PRO A 143 -18.27 -44.10 -4.47
#